data_AF-A0A7X8LDA1-F1
#
_entry.id   AF-A0A7X8LDA1-F1
#
_cell.length_a   1.000
_cell.length_b   1.000
_cell.length_c   1.000
_cell.angle_alpha   90.00
_cell.angle_beta   90.00
_cell.angle_gamma   90.00
#
_symmetry.space_group_name_H-M   'P 1'
#
loop_
_entity.id
_entity.type
_entity.pdbx_description
1 polymer ?
#
loop_
_entity_poly.entity_id
_entity_poly.type
_entity_poly.pdbx_seq_one_letter_code
_entity_poly.pdbx_strand_id
1 'polypeptide(L)'
;PLNIIPIILGVFIGTLLTTHEATAAGPMLAALFGTCLAPIAGKFGPILGILAGFIHLSIVSYVGVLHGGLNLYNNGFAAGLTATIFMAVMQGFKKEI
;
A
#
# COMPACT_ATOMS: atom_id res chain seq x y z
N PRO A 1 0.95 -12.83 12.88
CA PRO A 1 -0.01 -13.29 11.85
C PRO A 1 -0.11 -12.31 10.67
N LEU A 2 -0.04 -12.79 9.43
CA LEU A 2 -0.25 -11.96 8.23
C LEU A 2 -1.75 -11.66 8.11
N ASN A 3 -2.16 -10.39 8.29
CA ASN A 3 -3.56 -9.99 8.20
C ASN A 3 -3.78 -9.04 7.03
N ILE A 4 -4.55 -9.49 6.03
CA ILE A 4 -4.86 -8.72 4.82
C ILE A 4 -6.02 -7.75 5.03
N ILE A 5 -6.89 -7.97 6.01
CA ILE A 5 -8.11 -7.16 6.23
C ILE A 5 -7.76 -5.69 6.48
N PRO A 6 -6.76 -5.34 7.33
CA PRO A 6 -6.33 -3.96 7.50
C PRO A 6 -5.86 -3.32 6.19
N ILE A 7 -5.17 -4.07 5.33
CA ILE A 7 -4.66 -3.55 4.06
C ILE A 7 -5.82 -3.20 3.12
N ILE A 8 -6.76 -4.14 2.94
CA ILE A 8 -7.94 -3.95 2.10
C ILE A 8 -8.79 -2.80 2.62
N LEU A 9 -8.99 -2.71 3.93
CA LEU A 9 -9.70 -1.60 4.56
C LEU A 9 -9.01 -0.26 4.31
N GLY A 10 -7.67 -0.22 4.37
CA GLY A 10 -6.87 0.94 4.02
C GLY A 10 -7.07 1.42 2.59
N VAL A 11 -7.04 0.49 1.63
CA VAL A 11 -7.32 0.79 0.22
C VAL A 11 -8.75 1.32 0.07
N PHE A 12 -9.73 0.68 0.70
CA PHE A 12 -11.12 1.13 0.66
C PHE A 12 -11.30 2.54 1.22
N ILE A 13 -10.73 2.83 2.39
CA ILE A 13 -10.72 4.21 2.95
C ILE A 13 -10.07 5.18 1.97
N GLY A 14 -9.00 4.77 1.28
CA GLY A 14 -8.38 5.55 0.22
C GLY A 14 -9.35 5.94 -0.89
N THR A 15 -10.22 5.02 -1.32
CA THR A 15 -11.23 5.31 -2.34
C THR A 15 -12.31 6.29 -1.86
N LEU A 16 -12.56 6.39 -0.55
CA LEU A 16 -13.48 7.38 0.00
C LEU A 16 -12.89 8.80 0.04
N LEU A 17 -11.55 8.91 0.13
CA LEU A 17 -10.85 10.18 0.23
C LEU A 17 -10.27 10.68 -1.10
N THR A 18 -10.35 9.86 -2.15
CA THR A 18 -9.82 10.16 -3.48
C THR A 18 -10.96 10.08 -4.51
N THR A 19 -10.77 10.60 -5.72
CA THR A 19 -11.77 10.53 -6.81
C THR A 19 -11.87 9.16 -7.47
N HIS A 20 -11.31 8.11 -6.88
CA HIS A 20 -11.29 6.76 -7.46
C HIS A 20 -12.44 5.93 -6.91
N GLU A 21 -13.31 5.42 -7.79
CA GLU A 21 -14.40 4.53 -7.38
C GLU A 21 -13.87 3.18 -6.87
N ALA A 22 -14.42 2.68 -5.76
CA ALA A 22 -13.99 1.41 -5.16
C ALA A 22 -14.14 0.20 -6.09
N THR A 23 -15.12 0.25 -7.00
CA THR A 23 -15.41 -0.80 -7.99
C THR A 23 -14.63 -0.65 -9.29
N ALA A 24 -13.83 0.41 -9.44
CA ALA A 24 -12.99 0.57 -10.62
C ALA A 24 -11.81 -0.42 -10.58
N ALA A 25 -11.34 -0.81 -11.76
CA ALA A 25 -10.25 -1.78 -11.90
C ALA A 25 -8.97 -1.35 -11.16
N GLY A 26 -8.64 -0.05 -11.14
CA GLY A 26 -7.46 0.48 -10.47
C GLY A 26 -7.44 0.17 -8.97
N PRO A 27 -8.40 0.67 -8.18
CA PRO A 27 -8.50 0.38 -6.75
C PRO A 27 -8.70 -1.09 -6.41
N MET A 28 -9.44 -1.87 -7.24
CA MET A 28 -9.55 -3.32 -7.04
C MET A 28 -8.20 -4.02 -7.18
N LEU A 29 -7.41 -3.67 -8.21
CA LEU A 29 -6.05 -4.19 -8.36
C LEU A 29 -5.16 -3.75 -7.20
N ALA A 30 -5.26 -2.50 -6.74
CA ALA A 30 -4.53 -2.02 -5.57
C ALA A 30 -4.88 -2.83 -4.30
N ALA A 31 -6.16 -3.16 -4.09
CA ALA A 31 -6.59 -3.97 -2.95
C ALA A 31 -6.05 -5.40 -3.03
N LEU A 32 -6.09 -6.02 -4.21
CA LEU A 32 -5.64 -7.40 -4.42
C LEU A 32 -4.11 -7.52 -4.31
N PHE A 33 -3.37 -6.70 -5.05
CA PHE A 33 -1.91 -6.75 -5.06
C PHE A 33 -1.29 -6.15 -3.80
N GLY A 34 -1.96 -5.18 -3.16
CA GLY A 34 -1.54 -4.61 -1.89
C GLY A 34 -1.49 -5.62 -0.74
N THR A 35 -2.19 -6.76 -0.83
CA THR A 35 -2.18 -7.80 0.22
C THR A 35 -0.78 -8.32 0.58
N CYS A 36 0.22 -8.17 -0.30
CA CYS A 36 1.62 -8.47 0.05
C CYS A 36 2.17 -7.60 1.19
N LEU A 37 1.49 -6.50 1.54
CA LEU A 37 1.78 -5.63 2.68
C LEU A 37 1.23 -6.17 4.02
N ALA A 38 0.51 -7.29 4.02
CA ALA A 38 0.02 -7.95 5.25
C ALA A 38 1.07 -8.18 6.36
N PRO A 39 2.38 -8.39 6.07
CA PRO A 39 3.40 -8.42 7.12
C PRO A 39 3.49 -7.13 7.95
N ILE A 40 3.19 -5.96 7.37
CA ILE A 40 3.19 -4.68 8.10
C ILE A 40 2.10 -4.69 9.17
N ALA A 41 0.87 -5.07 8.78
CA ALA A 41 -0.25 -5.21 9.71
C ALA A 41 0.05 -6.24 10.81
N GLY A 42 0.70 -7.35 10.42
CA GLY A 42 1.04 -8.45 11.33
C GLY A 42 2.13 -8.13 12.34
N LYS A 43 3.16 -7.38 11.93
CA LYS A 43 4.33 -7.05 12.77
C LYS A 43 4.10 -5.81 13.63
N PHE A 44 3.28 -4.87 13.15
CA PHE A 44 3.19 -3.55 13.76
C PHE A 44 1.75 -3.07 14.04
N GLY A 45 0.77 -3.94 13.81
CA GLY A 45 -0.61 -3.72 14.20
C GLY A 45 -1.53 -3.25 13.06
N PRO A 46 -2.85 -3.38 13.26
CA PRO A 46 -3.84 -3.14 12.22
C PRO A 46 -3.87 -1.69 11.73
N ILE A 47 -3.61 -0.71 12.60
CA ILE A 47 -3.60 0.72 12.24
C ILE A 47 -2.54 0.98 11.15
N LEU A 48 -1.34 0.41 11.31
CA LEU A 48 -0.28 0.57 10.31
C LEU A 48 -0.54 -0.24 9.04
N GLY A 49 -1.29 -1.35 9.16
CA GLY A 49 -1.83 -2.04 7.99
C GLY A 49 -2.80 -1.18 7.17
N ILE A 50 -3.73 -0.51 7.85
CA ILE A 50 -4.68 0.43 7.21
C ILE A 50 -3.93 1.57 6.52
N LEU A 51 -2.96 2.17 7.20
CA LEU A 51 -2.13 3.22 6.60
C LEU A 51 -1.34 2.70 5.40
N ALA A 52 -0.80 1.48 5.46
CA ALA A 52 -0.07 0.88 4.35
C ALA A 52 -0.96 0.67 3.12
N GLY A 53 -2.19 0.16 3.31
CA GLY A 53 -3.16 0.03 2.21
C GLY A 53 -3.55 1.37 1.60
N PHE A 54 -3.82 2.37 2.44
CA PHE A 54 -4.14 3.73 1.99
C PHE A 54 -3.02 4.35 1.15
N ILE A 55 -1.78 4.27 1.66
CA ILE A 55 -0.60 4.79 0.96
C ILE A 55 -0.33 4.01 -0.32
N HIS A 56 -0.54 2.70 -0.32
CA HIS A 56 -0.39 1.87 -1.53
C HIS A 56 -1.30 2.34 -2.68
N LEU A 57 -2.58 2.61 -2.40
CA LEU A 57 -3.51 3.17 -3.39
C LEU A 57 -2.98 4.51 -3.94
N SER A 58 -2.51 5.39 -3.07
CA SER A 58 -1.97 6.69 -3.48
C SER A 58 -0.73 6.53 -4.39
N ILE A 59 0.19 5.63 -4.03
CA ILE A 59 1.41 5.40 -4.82
C ILE A 59 1.07 4.82 -6.19
N VAL A 60 0.21 3.79 -6.25
CA VAL A 60 -0.09 3.13 -7.52
C VAL A 60 -0.80 4.05 -8.52
N SER A 61 -1.60 5.02 -8.04
CA SER A 61 -2.26 6.03 -8.88
C SER A 61 -1.30 6.98 -9.60
N TYR A 62 -0.08 7.19 -9.08
CA TYR A 62 0.88 8.13 -9.68
C TYR A 62 2.13 7.47 -10.25
N VAL A 63 2.54 6.31 -9.72
CA VAL A 63 3.80 5.68 -10.15
C VAL A 63 3.79 5.27 -11.63
N GLY A 64 2.61 4.95 -12.18
CA GLY A 64 2.37 4.75 -13.61
C GLY A 64 2.86 5.90 -14.49
N VAL A 65 2.58 7.13 -14.04
CA VAL A 65 2.96 8.37 -14.71
C VAL A 65 4.46 8.63 -14.53
N LEU A 66 5.00 8.38 -13.33
CA LEU A 66 6.41 8.64 -13.02
C LEU A 66 7.39 7.87 -13.91
N HIS A 67 7.04 6.63 -14.28
CA HIS A 67 7.86 5.83 -15.20
C HIS A 67 7.33 5.86 -16.65
N GLY A 68 6.41 6.77 -16.99
CA GLY A 68 5.88 6.92 -18.35
C GLY A 68 5.23 5.66 -18.94
N GLY A 69 4.63 4.82 -18.11
CA GLY A 69 4.04 3.54 -18.55
C GLY A 69 5.03 2.41 -18.87
N LEU A 70 6.34 2.62 -18.68
CA LEU A 70 7.36 1.59 -18.96
C LEU A 70 7.30 0.36 -18.03
N ASN A 71 6.73 0.49 -16.83
CA ASN A 71 6.55 -0.64 -15.92
C ASN A 71 5.16 -1.26 -16.10
N LEU A 72 5.14 -2.44 -16.74
CA LEU A 72 3.94 -3.25 -16.93
C LEU A 72 3.38 -3.84 -15.60
N TYR A 73 4.20 -3.86 -14.54
CA TYR A 73 3.84 -4.39 -13.21
C TYR A 73 3.77 -3.28 -12.15
N ASN A 74 2.94 -2.26 -12.43
CA ASN A 74 2.83 -1.05 -11.63
C ASN A 74 2.41 -1.33 -10.17
N ASN A 75 1.45 -2.24 -9.95
CA ASN A 75 0.92 -2.54 -8.63
C ASN A 75 1.97 -3.19 -7.71
N GLY A 76 2.65 -4.24 -8.17
CA GLY A 76 3.67 -4.90 -7.34
C GLY A 76 4.88 -4.00 -7.06
N PHE A 77 5.29 -3.18 -8.03
CA PHE A 77 6.33 -2.18 -7.81
C PHE A 77 5.90 -1.12 -6.78
N ALA A 78 4.68 -0.58 -6.89
CA ALA A 78 4.10 0.34 -5.93
C ALA A 78 4.03 -0.25 -4.51
N ALA A 79 3.68 -1.53 -4.40
CA ALA A 79 3.67 -2.24 -3.12
C ALA A 79 5.08 -2.40 -2.54
N GLY A 80 6.08 -2.72 -3.37
CA GLY A 80 7.49 -2.73 -2.97
C GLY A 80 7.96 -1.37 -2.44
N LEU A 81 7.64 -0.28 -3.14
CA LEU A 81 7.93 1.08 -2.68
C LEU A 81 7.24 1.40 -1.35
N THR A 82 5.96 1.03 -1.22
CA THR A 82 5.19 1.21 0.01
C THR A 82 5.87 0.48 1.17
N ALA A 83 6.24 -0.79 0.98
CA ALA A 83 6.92 -1.60 1.98
C ALA A 83 8.26 -0.97 2.39
N THR A 84 9.07 -0.51 1.42
CA THR A 84 10.35 0.15 1.70
C THR A 84 10.18 1.41 2.54
N ILE A 85 9.21 2.28 2.21
CA ILE A 85 8.93 3.50 2.98
C ILE A 85 8.54 3.15 4.41
N PHE A 86 7.60 2.21 4.60
CA PHE A 86 7.19 1.78 5.94
C PHE A 86 8.36 1.19 6.72
N MET A 87 9.13 0.29 6.12
CA MET A 87 10.24 -0.35 6.81
C MET A 87 11.36 0.64 7.16
N ALA A 88 11.64 1.61 6.30
CA ALA A 88 12.60 2.67 6.56
C ALA A 88 12.15 3.57 7.73
N VAL A 89 10.88 3.98 7.76
CA VAL A 89 10.35 4.79 8.88
C VAL A 89 10.35 3.97 10.18
N MET A 90 9.86 2.74 10.13
CA MET A 90 9.59 1.98 11.35
C MET A 90 10.83 1.36 11.97
N GLN A 91 11.83 1.03 11.16
CA GLN A 91 13.09 0.48 11.66
C GLN A 91 14.23 1.49 11.65
N GLY A 92 14.20 2.50 10.77
CA GLY A 92 15.24 3.54 10.73
C GLY A 92 15.26 4.44 11.97
N PHE A 93 14.14 4.55 12.71
CA PHE A 93 14.11 5.22 14.01
C PHE A 93 14.42 4.31 15.21
N LYS A 94 14.75 3.02 15.00
CA LYS A 94 15.34 2.24 16.10
C LYS A 94 16.71 2.85 16.40
N LYS A 95 16.77 3.56 17.52
CA LYS A 95 18.00 4.04 18.13
C LYS A 95 18.94 2.82 18.24
N GLU A 96 20.10 2.88 17.59
CA GLU A 96 21.21 2.01 17.95
C GLU A 96 21.56 2.37 19.40
N ILE A 97 21.16 1.50 20.33
CA ILE A 97 21.55 1.56 21.74
C ILE A 97 22.47 0.39 21.97
#